data_AF-A0A101JAJ9-F1
#
_entry.id   AF-A0A101JAJ9-F1
#
_cell.length_a   1.000
_cell.length_b   1.000
_cell.length_c   1.000
_cell.angle_alpha   90.00
_cell.angle_beta   90.00
_cell.angle_gamma   90.00
#
_symmetry.space_group_name_H-M   'P 1'
#
loop_
_entity.id
_entity.type
_entity.pdbx_description
1 polymer ?
#
loop_
_entity_poly.entity_id
_entity_poly.type
_entity_poly.pdbx_seq_one_letter_code
_entity_poly.pdbx_strand_id
1 'polypeptide(L)'
;MDYPTHTVPSEPAPPEGRAHDPLAVALGNASLLGVGYLMLGRRKLAVAAVVVTVVLVSVLASVARPWCEVVVLLWWAAVIAHGWFLAARRTRRVAVRRLRLVALGVTVPVLLTVGLLRFDASRIERSVTGARESGDCADVLTAQDRVWFGHRIADAPLTVRGDETVQACHRLRTAKDRLTTGLTGDTGALKAGFATLASVLTDPGNDKTVEAVLNGFLSGLPAKEPCDTVTVTDWLRERKPSHNVLDRSADTATRTAPAALVGCGDDLLADKDWEKARTRYQQLLDQYPDDALTAKARGGVKKTTLTIELANVRSLLKGSTYLEPEYCDTPAKYSGAAPYGKGTNRALFYGNKYYADLLPAEWKATDAAHAVLVVCADDDEDGTAVRTCPYENKTFPQFPRKVTFHKIAIPVKVYELRTGKLVADRKVQIGGASCPEVLEYETYGPTDLGPPSDVQVTESKADVRDAFRPLINR
;
A
#
# COMPACT_ATOMS: atom_id res chain seq x y z
N MET A 1 -12.21 133.52 12.30
CA MET A 1 -13.24 132.48 12.52
C MET A 1 -13.10 131.51 11.36
N ASP A 2 -12.59 130.31 11.65
CA ASP A 2 -12.75 129.09 10.85
C ASP A 2 -12.16 127.94 11.69
N TYR A 3 -13.01 127.04 12.15
CA TYR A 3 -12.62 125.83 12.89
C TYR A 3 -12.71 124.63 11.93
N PRO A 4 -11.63 123.88 11.69
CA PRO A 4 -11.72 122.60 11.01
C PRO A 4 -12.17 121.51 11.99
N THR A 5 -13.16 120.74 11.54
CA THR A 5 -13.84 119.65 12.25
C THR A 5 -12.95 118.40 12.30
N HIS A 6 -12.72 117.88 13.51
CA HIS A 6 -12.07 116.58 13.72
C HIS A 6 -13.02 115.42 13.37
N THR A 7 -12.53 114.47 12.57
CA THR A 7 -13.16 113.18 12.30
C THR A 7 -12.90 112.21 13.47
N VAL A 8 -13.98 111.62 13.99
CA VAL A 8 -13.96 110.57 15.03
C VAL A 8 -13.78 109.19 14.36
N PRO A 9 -12.95 108.27 14.88
CA PRO A 9 -12.78 106.92 14.33
C PRO A 9 -14.00 106.02 14.58
N SER A 10 -14.43 105.29 13.55
CA SER A 10 -15.49 104.29 13.61
C SER A 10 -15.06 103.04 14.40
N GLU A 11 -15.88 102.66 15.38
CA GLU A 11 -15.74 101.44 16.18
C GLU A 11 -15.95 100.18 15.32
N PRO A 12 -15.12 99.11 15.46
CA PRO A 12 -15.24 97.90 14.66
C PRO A 12 -16.48 97.08 15.06
N ALA A 13 -17.27 96.69 14.06
CA ALA A 13 -18.42 95.82 14.25
C ALA A 13 -18.02 94.47 14.91
N PRO A 14 -18.87 93.91 15.80
CA PRO A 14 -18.58 92.63 16.45
C PRO A 14 -18.50 91.49 15.42
N PRO A 15 -17.65 90.48 15.63
CA PRO A 15 -17.44 89.40 14.67
C PRO A 15 -18.73 88.60 14.44
N GLU A 16 -19.13 88.48 13.17
CA GLU A 16 -20.24 87.64 12.74
C GLU A 16 -20.01 86.19 13.17
N GLY A 17 -20.85 85.71 14.09
CA GLY A 17 -20.89 84.29 14.43
C GLY A 17 -21.28 83.47 13.20
N ARG A 18 -20.34 82.68 12.66
CA ARG A 18 -20.61 81.75 11.55
C ARG A 18 -21.86 80.92 11.84
N ALA A 19 -22.90 81.10 11.04
CA ALA A 19 -24.11 80.29 11.08
C ALA A 19 -23.83 78.91 10.45
N HIS A 20 -24.26 77.82 11.11
CA HIS A 20 -24.01 76.45 10.66
C HIS A 20 -25.34 75.77 10.29
N ASP A 21 -25.40 75.09 9.14
CA ASP A 21 -26.59 74.34 8.67
C ASP A 21 -26.72 73.02 9.46
N PRO A 22 -27.83 72.79 10.21
CA PRO A 22 -28.04 71.56 10.97
C PRO A 22 -28.04 70.29 10.14
N LEU A 23 -28.50 70.37 8.88
CA LEU A 23 -28.45 69.25 7.93
C LEU A 23 -27.01 68.90 7.57
N ALA A 24 -26.16 69.90 7.34
CA ALA A 24 -24.78 69.69 6.96
C ALA A 24 -23.97 69.06 8.11
N VAL A 25 -24.25 69.45 9.35
CA VAL A 25 -23.62 68.87 10.54
C VAL A 25 -24.07 67.41 10.75
N ALA A 26 -25.36 67.12 10.64
CA ALA A 26 -25.88 65.75 10.70
C ALA A 26 -25.25 64.86 9.62
N LEU A 27 -25.16 65.34 8.38
CA LEU A 27 -24.55 64.62 7.26
C LEU A 27 -23.03 64.44 7.46
N GLY A 28 -22.33 65.45 7.97
CA GLY A 28 -20.93 65.34 8.34
C GLY A 28 -20.70 64.26 9.41
N ASN A 29 -21.60 64.17 10.38
CA ASN A 29 -21.57 63.11 11.40
C ASN A 29 -22.02 61.74 10.89
N ALA A 30 -22.85 61.68 9.84
CA ALA A 30 -23.25 60.43 9.18
C ALA A 30 -22.07 59.68 8.55
N SER A 31 -20.96 60.37 8.25
CA SER A 31 -19.69 59.75 7.84
C SER A 31 -18.99 58.99 8.98
N LEU A 32 -19.44 59.13 10.23
CA LEU A 32 -18.80 58.59 11.45
C LEU A 32 -17.37 59.09 11.75
N LEU A 33 -16.81 59.94 10.89
CA LEU A 33 -15.48 60.54 11.01
C LEU A 33 -15.47 61.83 11.87
N GLY A 34 -16.57 62.15 12.56
CA GLY A 34 -16.67 63.32 13.42
C GLY A 34 -16.66 64.68 12.69
N VAL A 35 -16.84 64.68 11.36
CA VAL A 35 -16.77 65.89 10.51
C VAL A 35 -17.81 66.94 10.93
N GLY A 36 -19.03 66.53 11.31
CA GLY A 36 -20.05 67.47 11.78
C GLY A 36 -19.67 68.18 13.08
N TYR A 37 -18.99 67.49 14.00
CA TYR A 37 -18.47 68.12 15.22
C TYR A 37 -17.30 69.08 14.93
N LEU A 38 -16.45 68.77 13.95
CA LEU A 38 -15.40 69.68 13.48
C LEU A 38 -16.00 70.94 12.85
N MET A 39 -17.06 70.80 12.05
CA MET A 39 -17.80 71.94 11.50
C MET A 39 -18.38 72.83 12.61
N LEU A 40 -18.81 72.25 13.74
CA LEU A 40 -19.24 73.01 14.93
C LEU A 40 -18.09 73.55 15.79
N GLY A 41 -16.82 73.36 15.39
CA GLY A 41 -15.63 73.75 16.15
C GLY A 41 -15.33 72.89 17.38
N ARG A 42 -16.05 71.79 17.60
CA ARG A 42 -15.98 70.94 18.80
C ARG A 42 -15.03 69.76 18.60
N ARG A 43 -13.72 70.04 18.60
CA ARG A 43 -12.66 69.05 18.37
C ARG A 43 -12.69 67.86 19.33
N LYS A 44 -12.98 68.07 20.62
CA LYS A 44 -13.08 66.98 21.62
C LYS A 44 -14.18 65.96 21.28
N LEU A 45 -15.33 66.42 20.80
CA LEU A 45 -16.44 65.54 20.39
C LEU A 45 -16.14 64.83 19.08
N ALA A 46 -15.45 65.48 18.15
CA ALA A 46 -14.98 64.83 16.93
C ALA A 46 -14.05 63.66 17.23
N VAL A 47 -13.04 63.87 18.09
CA VAL A 47 -12.11 62.81 18.51
C VAL A 47 -12.84 61.70 19.25
N ALA A 48 -13.70 62.02 20.22
CA ALA A 48 -14.48 61.01 20.94
C ALA A 48 -15.36 60.19 19.99
N ALA A 49 -16.00 60.83 19.01
CA ALA A 49 -16.83 60.14 18.04
C ALA A 49 -16.01 59.19 17.16
N VAL A 50 -14.84 59.63 16.68
CA VAL A 50 -13.92 58.77 15.91
C VAL A 50 -13.43 57.60 16.76
N VAL A 51 -13.04 57.82 18.01
CA VAL A 51 -12.58 56.74 18.91
C VAL A 51 -13.68 55.71 19.14
N VAL A 52 -14.91 56.14 19.44
CA VAL A 52 -16.05 55.21 19.62
C VAL A 52 -16.37 54.48 18.32
N THR A 53 -16.34 55.15 17.17
CA THR A 53 -16.50 54.51 15.86
C THR A 53 -15.41 53.46 15.61
N VAL A 54 -14.14 53.78 15.88
CA VAL A 54 -13.02 52.84 15.72
C VAL A 54 -13.21 51.63 16.63
N VAL A 55 -13.56 51.84 17.91
CA VAL A 55 -13.82 50.74 18.85
C VAL A 55 -14.99 49.88 18.38
N LEU A 56 -16.10 50.48 17.94
CA LEU A 56 -17.26 49.74 17.45
C LEU A 56 -16.97 48.96 16.16
N VAL A 57 -16.22 49.54 15.23
CA VAL A 57 -15.77 48.85 14.01
C VAL A 57 -14.82 47.70 14.36
N SER A 58 -13.89 47.89 15.30
CA SER A 58 -13.01 46.83 15.79
C SER A 58 -13.79 45.69 16.46
N VAL A 59 -14.79 46.02 17.30
CA VAL A 59 -15.67 45.03 17.94
C VAL A 59 -16.50 44.30 16.89
N LEU A 60 -17.06 44.99 15.90
CA LEU A 60 -17.80 44.37 14.80
C LEU A 60 -16.92 43.42 13.99
N ALA A 61 -15.66 43.79 13.75
CA ALA A 61 -14.69 42.95 13.05
C ALA A 61 -14.26 41.72 13.89
N SER A 62 -14.28 41.83 15.22
CA SER A 62 -13.79 40.79 16.13
C SER A 62 -14.89 39.88 16.69
N VAL A 63 -16.13 40.36 16.79
CA VAL A 63 -17.24 39.68 17.46
C VAL A 63 -18.38 39.49 16.45
N ALA A 64 -18.44 38.31 15.85
CA ALA A 64 -19.44 37.93 14.86
C ALA A 64 -20.82 37.65 15.48
N ARG A 65 -21.45 38.68 16.09
CA ARG A 65 -22.81 38.58 16.64
C ARG A 65 -23.75 39.66 16.07
N PRO A 66 -25.02 39.33 15.81
CA PRO A 66 -25.96 40.24 15.15
C PRO A 66 -26.26 41.51 15.97
N TRP A 67 -26.09 41.48 17.29
CA TRP A 67 -26.29 42.66 18.13
C TRP A 67 -25.22 43.75 17.90
N CYS A 68 -24.01 43.40 17.45
CA CYS A 68 -22.95 44.37 17.18
C CYS A 68 -23.34 45.30 16.02
N GLU A 69 -24.04 44.77 15.01
CA GLU A 69 -24.57 45.55 13.89
C GLU A 69 -25.64 46.54 14.36
N VAL A 70 -26.54 46.09 15.24
CA VAL A 70 -27.56 46.94 15.85
C VAL A 70 -26.91 48.08 16.64
N VAL A 71 -25.84 47.80 17.40
CA VAL A 71 -25.13 48.83 18.19
C VAL A 71 -24.44 49.86 17.29
N VAL A 72 -23.84 49.44 16.17
CA VAL A 72 -23.24 50.37 15.20
C VAL A 72 -24.31 51.26 14.54
N LEU A 73 -25.46 50.70 14.19
CA LEU A 73 -26.59 51.45 13.62
C LEU A 73 -27.19 52.43 14.62
N LEU A 74 -27.34 52.03 15.89
CA LEU A 74 -27.81 52.90 16.96
C LEU A 74 -26.81 54.03 17.24
N TRP A 75 -25.51 53.72 17.24
CA TRP A 75 -24.46 54.73 17.35
C TRP A 75 -24.52 55.72 16.19
N TRP A 76 -24.59 55.22 14.95
CA TRP A 76 -24.73 56.05 13.76
C TRP A 76 -25.93 57.00 13.83
N ALA A 77 -27.10 56.47 14.19
CA ALA A 77 -28.30 57.28 14.39
C ALA A 77 -28.12 58.31 15.52
N ALA A 78 -27.45 57.94 16.61
CA ALA A 78 -27.17 58.83 17.73
C ALA A 78 -26.22 59.98 17.36
N VAL A 79 -25.14 59.74 16.60
CA VAL A 79 -24.20 60.81 16.19
C VAL A 79 -24.87 61.79 15.22
N ILE A 80 -25.77 61.31 14.36
CA ILE A 80 -26.57 62.14 13.45
C ILE A 80 -27.57 62.99 14.25
N ALA A 81 -28.38 62.35 15.10
CA ALA A 81 -29.39 63.03 15.91
C ALA A 81 -28.76 64.06 16.85
N HIS A 82 -27.61 63.73 17.46
CA HIS A 82 -26.88 64.63 18.34
C HIS A 82 -26.23 65.80 17.58
N GLY A 83 -25.64 65.55 16.41
CA GLY A 83 -25.12 66.61 15.54
C GLY A 83 -26.21 67.59 15.09
N TRP A 84 -27.37 67.06 14.70
CA TRP A 84 -28.56 67.84 14.35
C TRP A 84 -29.02 68.73 15.50
N PHE A 85 -29.20 68.14 16.69
CA PHE A 85 -29.70 68.84 17.86
C PHE A 85 -28.78 69.97 18.31
N LEU A 86 -27.46 69.76 18.25
CA LEU A 86 -26.46 70.77 18.59
C LEU A 86 -26.46 71.95 17.62
N ALA A 87 -26.70 71.71 16.34
CA ALA A 87 -26.74 72.75 15.32
C ALA A 87 -28.09 73.51 15.29
N ALA A 88 -29.20 72.84 15.65
CA ALA A 88 -30.54 73.43 15.66
C ALA A 88 -30.73 74.55 16.72
N ARG A 89 -29.90 74.60 17.76
CA ARG A 89 -29.99 75.60 18.86
C ARG A 89 -29.43 76.99 18.52
N ARG A 90 -28.89 77.25 17.32
CA ARG A 90 -28.40 78.58 16.87
C ARG A 90 -28.93 78.92 15.47
N THR A 91 -30.03 79.67 15.36
CA THR A 91 -30.72 79.89 14.08
C THR A 91 -30.47 81.26 13.43
N ARG A 92 -29.87 81.25 12.22
CA ARG A 92 -30.39 81.90 11.00
C ARG A 92 -30.05 81.01 9.80
N ARG A 93 -31.06 80.67 8.98
CA ARG A 93 -30.99 79.67 7.90
C ARG A 93 -30.42 80.28 6.62
N VAL A 94 -29.34 79.71 6.08
CA VAL A 94 -28.99 79.83 4.65
C VAL A 94 -28.80 78.43 4.10
N ALA A 95 -29.50 78.12 3.00
CA ALA A 95 -29.55 76.79 2.40
C ALA A 95 -28.44 76.63 1.35
N VAL A 96 -27.39 75.85 1.66
CA VAL A 96 -26.34 75.51 0.69
C VAL A 96 -26.63 74.14 0.08
N ARG A 97 -27.42 74.12 -1.01
CA ARG A 97 -27.84 72.90 -1.75
C ARG A 97 -26.66 72.04 -2.27
N ARG A 98 -25.53 72.65 -2.63
CA ARG A 98 -24.36 71.96 -3.21
C ARG A 98 -23.66 71.01 -2.23
N LEU A 99 -23.59 71.38 -0.96
CA LEU A 99 -22.94 70.56 0.07
C LEU A 99 -23.77 69.32 0.43
N ARG A 100 -25.10 69.40 0.26
CA ARG A 100 -26.06 68.32 0.55
C ARG A 100 -25.98 67.17 -0.45
N LEU A 101 -25.79 67.46 -1.75
CA LEU A 101 -25.65 66.43 -2.79
C LEU A 101 -24.33 65.66 -2.71
N VAL A 102 -23.24 66.34 -2.33
CA VAL A 102 -21.92 65.70 -2.20
C VAL A 102 -21.92 64.71 -1.03
N ALA A 103 -22.52 65.06 0.11
CA ALA A 103 -22.55 64.15 1.26
C ALA A 103 -23.45 62.92 1.05
N LEU A 104 -24.61 63.09 0.39
CA LEU A 104 -25.51 61.99 0.00
C LEU A 104 -24.88 61.10 -1.08
N GLY A 105 -24.14 61.71 -2.02
CA GLY A 105 -23.41 61.01 -3.08
C GLY A 105 -22.23 60.17 -2.59
N VAL A 106 -21.77 60.34 -1.34
CA VAL A 106 -20.67 59.54 -0.77
C VAL A 106 -21.18 58.47 0.19
N THR A 107 -22.19 58.77 1.02
CA THR A 107 -22.67 57.82 2.05
C THR A 107 -23.51 56.68 1.47
N VAL A 108 -24.42 56.99 0.54
CA VAL A 108 -25.31 55.98 -0.06
C VAL A 108 -24.54 54.92 -0.85
N PRO A 109 -23.59 55.28 -1.74
CA PRO A 109 -22.83 54.26 -2.48
C PRO A 109 -21.98 53.38 -1.57
N VAL A 110 -21.39 53.92 -0.50
CA VAL A 110 -20.58 53.14 0.43
C VAL A 110 -21.43 52.09 1.15
N LEU A 111 -22.59 52.48 1.69
CA LEU A 111 -23.48 51.54 2.38
C LEU A 111 -24.08 50.50 1.42
N LEU A 112 -24.45 50.91 0.20
CA LEU A 112 -24.93 49.98 -0.84
C LEU A 112 -23.85 48.97 -1.24
N THR A 113 -22.61 49.42 -1.40
CA THR A 113 -21.47 48.56 -1.78
C THR A 113 -21.20 47.54 -0.66
N VAL A 114 -21.15 47.98 0.59
CA VAL A 114 -20.94 47.08 1.75
C VAL A 114 -22.10 46.09 1.90
N GLY A 115 -23.35 46.55 1.75
CA GLY A 115 -24.54 45.69 1.82
C GLY A 115 -24.57 44.63 0.71
N LEU A 116 -24.26 45.01 -0.53
CA LEU A 116 -24.18 44.07 -1.66
C LEU A 116 -23.05 43.04 -1.47
N LEU A 117 -21.89 43.47 -0.98
CA LEU A 117 -20.76 42.58 -0.71
C LEU A 117 -21.09 41.55 0.39
N ARG A 118 -21.81 41.95 1.45
CA ARG A 118 -22.26 41.00 2.49
C ARG A 118 -23.33 40.04 2.00
N PHE A 119 -24.28 40.52 1.21
CA PHE A 119 -25.30 39.64 0.62
C PHE A 119 -24.64 38.59 -0.29
N ASP A 120 -23.69 39.00 -1.12
CA ASP A 120 -22.96 38.10 -2.01
C ASP A 120 -22.08 37.12 -1.22
N ALA A 121 -21.39 37.56 -0.17
CA ALA A 121 -20.65 36.68 0.74
C ALA A 121 -21.53 35.59 1.37
N SER A 122 -22.72 35.94 1.86
CA SER A 122 -23.68 34.97 2.43
C SER A 122 -24.22 33.96 1.42
N ARG A 123 -24.23 34.31 0.12
CA ARG A 123 -24.64 33.43 -0.97
C ARG A 123 -23.53 32.43 -1.29
N ILE A 124 -22.28 32.91 -1.32
CA ILE A 124 -21.10 32.07 -1.51
C ILE A 124 -20.99 31.07 -0.35
N GLU A 125 -21.15 31.50 0.90
CA GLU A 125 -21.14 30.59 2.07
C GLU A 125 -22.20 29.49 1.96
N ARG A 126 -23.45 29.84 1.58
CA ARG A 126 -24.49 28.83 1.38
C ARG A 126 -24.15 27.82 0.29
N SER A 127 -23.50 28.26 -0.80
CA SER A 127 -23.01 27.34 -1.83
C SER A 127 -21.86 26.46 -1.34
N VAL A 128 -20.93 27.00 -0.54
CA VAL A 128 -19.83 26.23 0.07
C VAL A 128 -20.36 25.20 1.06
N THR A 129 -21.31 25.57 1.92
CA THR A 129 -21.94 24.65 2.87
C THR A 129 -22.74 23.57 2.15
N GLY A 130 -23.52 23.92 1.12
CA GLY A 130 -24.26 22.93 0.33
C GLY A 130 -23.34 21.98 -0.46
N ALA A 131 -22.23 22.48 -1.02
CA ALA A 131 -21.22 21.66 -1.68
C ALA A 131 -20.50 20.74 -0.67
N ARG A 132 -20.23 21.22 0.55
CA ARG A 132 -19.68 20.42 1.64
C ARG A 132 -20.62 19.33 2.12
N GLU A 133 -21.92 19.63 2.27
CA GLU A 133 -22.95 18.66 2.63
C GLU A 133 -23.14 17.57 1.56
N SER A 134 -22.92 17.91 0.29
CA SER A 134 -22.91 16.96 -0.84
C SER A 134 -21.57 16.25 -1.07
N GLY A 135 -20.51 16.66 -0.36
CA GLY A 135 -19.17 16.09 -0.47
C GLY A 135 -18.39 16.50 -1.72
N ASP A 136 -18.81 17.53 -2.44
CA ASP A 136 -18.17 18.00 -3.68
C ASP A 136 -17.13 19.09 -3.42
N CYS A 137 -15.89 18.65 -3.18
CA CYS A 137 -14.76 19.58 -3.00
C CYS A 137 -14.39 20.38 -4.26
N ALA A 138 -14.78 19.95 -5.47
CA ALA A 138 -14.49 20.73 -6.67
C ALA A 138 -15.41 21.96 -6.74
N ASP A 139 -16.67 21.78 -6.35
CA ASP A 139 -17.63 22.88 -6.23
C ASP A 139 -17.29 23.83 -5.08
N VAL A 140 -16.79 23.33 -3.95
CA VAL A 140 -16.28 24.17 -2.84
C VAL A 140 -15.15 25.09 -3.31
N LEU A 141 -14.18 24.57 -4.05
CA LEU A 141 -13.04 25.35 -4.56
C LEU A 141 -13.52 26.41 -5.57
N THR A 142 -14.40 26.02 -6.49
CA THR A 142 -14.97 26.91 -7.51
C THR A 142 -15.82 28.04 -6.91
N ALA A 143 -16.52 27.77 -5.81
CA ALA A 143 -17.29 28.78 -5.08
C ALA A 143 -16.38 29.78 -4.36
N GLN A 144 -15.26 29.33 -3.77
CA GLN A 144 -14.31 30.19 -3.07
C GLN A 144 -13.51 31.10 -4.01
N ASP A 145 -13.22 30.68 -5.24
CA ASP A 145 -12.53 31.52 -6.25
C ASP A 145 -13.27 32.83 -6.57
N ARG A 146 -14.56 32.94 -6.19
CA ARG A 146 -15.36 34.16 -6.33
C ARG A 146 -15.15 35.18 -5.19
N VAL A 147 -14.46 34.78 -4.11
CA VAL A 147 -14.16 35.63 -2.96
C VAL A 147 -12.92 36.47 -3.27
N TRP A 148 -13.09 37.80 -3.33
CA TRP A 148 -11.97 38.74 -3.55
C TRP A 148 -11.79 39.67 -2.33
N PHE A 149 -10.82 40.58 -2.41
CA PHE A 149 -10.45 41.48 -1.32
C PHE A 149 -11.63 42.27 -0.72
N GLY A 150 -12.62 42.65 -1.55
CA GLY A 150 -13.83 43.35 -1.11
C GLY A 150 -14.68 42.55 -0.11
N HIS A 151 -14.80 41.24 -0.28
CA HIS A 151 -15.55 40.38 0.64
C HIS A 151 -14.81 40.19 1.98
N ARG A 152 -13.48 40.16 1.98
CA ARG A 152 -12.67 40.05 3.23
C ARG A 152 -12.79 41.28 4.13
N ILE A 153 -12.96 42.48 3.55
CA ILE A 153 -13.22 43.70 4.33
C ILE A 153 -14.66 43.76 4.82
N ALA A 154 -15.62 43.34 3.98
CA ALA A 154 -17.03 43.42 4.32
C ALA A 154 -17.45 42.35 5.34
N ASP A 155 -16.84 41.16 5.33
CA ASP A 155 -17.20 40.04 6.20
C ASP A 155 -16.03 39.08 6.50
N ALA A 156 -15.08 39.55 7.31
CA ALA A 156 -13.89 38.78 7.66
C ALA A 156 -14.20 37.39 8.29
N PRO A 157 -15.12 37.26 9.28
CA PRO A 157 -15.38 35.96 9.93
C PRO A 157 -15.95 34.90 8.99
N LEU A 158 -16.76 35.29 8.00
CA LEU A 158 -17.28 34.35 7.00
C LEU A 158 -16.19 33.88 6.03
N THR A 159 -15.31 34.78 5.60
CA THR A 159 -14.21 34.42 4.71
C THR A 159 -13.21 33.46 5.37
N VAL A 160 -12.95 33.60 6.68
CA VAL A 160 -12.08 32.67 7.43
C VAL A 160 -12.64 31.25 7.46
N ARG A 161 -13.96 31.08 7.68
CA ARG A 161 -14.61 29.75 7.63
C ARG A 161 -14.56 29.11 6.24
N GLY A 162 -14.66 29.92 5.19
CA GLY A 162 -14.48 29.47 3.80
C GLY A 162 -13.06 28.97 3.54
N ASP A 163 -12.05 29.71 3.99
CA ASP A 163 -10.64 29.35 3.82
C ASP A 163 -10.28 28.03 4.54
N GLU A 164 -10.79 27.80 5.76
CA GLU A 164 -10.64 26.52 6.48
C GLU A 164 -11.24 25.35 5.71
N THR A 165 -12.40 25.55 5.08
CA THR A 165 -13.08 24.52 4.27
C THR A 165 -12.29 24.19 3.01
N VAL A 166 -11.72 25.21 2.35
CA VAL A 166 -10.81 25.01 1.21
C VAL A 166 -9.56 24.25 1.61
N GLN A 167 -8.96 24.57 2.76
CA GLN A 167 -7.80 23.84 3.27
C GLN A 167 -8.15 22.37 3.56
N ALA A 168 -9.33 22.08 4.11
CA ALA A 168 -9.82 20.72 4.27
C ALA A 168 -9.96 20.01 2.91
N CYS A 169 -10.53 20.67 1.90
CA CYS A 169 -10.67 20.10 0.56
C CYS A 169 -9.33 19.84 -0.14
N HIS A 170 -8.33 20.71 0.02
CA HIS A 170 -6.97 20.44 -0.46
C HIS A 170 -6.36 19.22 0.22
N ARG A 171 -6.49 19.11 1.56
CA ARG A 171 -6.04 17.92 2.31
C ARG A 171 -6.73 16.65 1.80
N LEU A 172 -8.03 16.70 1.55
CA LEU A 172 -8.80 15.56 1.01
C LEU A 172 -8.40 15.18 -0.42
N ARG A 173 -8.07 16.15 -1.28
CA ARG A 173 -7.52 15.87 -2.61
C ARG A 173 -6.17 15.17 -2.51
N THR A 174 -5.27 15.66 -1.65
CA THR A 174 -3.98 14.97 -1.38
C THR A 174 -4.21 13.56 -0.82
N ALA A 175 -5.21 13.37 0.04
CA ALA A 175 -5.57 12.05 0.55
C ALA A 175 -6.05 11.14 -0.58
N LYS A 176 -6.90 11.62 -1.49
CA LYS A 176 -7.35 10.88 -2.68
C LYS A 176 -6.18 10.44 -3.56
N ASP A 177 -5.24 11.34 -3.84
CA ASP A 177 -4.07 11.03 -4.68
C ASP A 177 -3.21 9.93 -4.02
N ARG A 178 -2.95 10.05 -2.71
CA ARG A 178 -2.25 9.03 -1.92
C ARG A 178 -2.97 7.69 -1.87
N LEU A 179 -4.30 7.70 -1.72
CA LEU A 179 -5.11 6.48 -1.72
C LEU A 179 -5.10 5.81 -3.09
N THR A 180 -5.06 6.60 -4.17
CA THR A 180 -4.91 6.08 -5.54
C THR A 180 -3.55 5.43 -5.73
N THR A 181 -2.46 6.04 -5.25
CA THR A 181 -1.14 5.39 -5.18
C THR A 181 -1.19 4.14 -4.30
N GLY A 182 -1.91 4.18 -3.19
CA GLY A 182 -2.10 3.04 -2.30
C GLY A 182 -2.73 1.81 -2.99
N LEU A 183 -3.54 2.00 -4.03
CA LEU A 183 -4.10 0.89 -4.83
C LEU A 183 -3.02 0.10 -5.60
N THR A 184 -1.79 0.60 -5.73
CA THR A 184 -0.65 -0.15 -6.30
C THR A 184 0.11 -0.94 -5.24
N GLY A 185 -0.51 -1.23 -4.09
CA GLY A 185 0.14 -1.92 -2.97
C GLY A 185 1.03 -1.05 -2.08
N ASP A 186 1.11 0.27 -2.31
CA ASP A 186 1.90 1.17 -1.46
C ASP A 186 1.22 1.42 -0.11
N THR A 187 1.62 0.63 0.90
CA THR A 187 1.11 0.73 2.27
C THR A 187 1.49 2.05 2.96
N GLY A 188 2.58 2.70 2.55
CA GLY A 188 2.98 4.02 3.05
C GLY A 188 2.00 5.10 2.58
N ALA A 189 1.64 5.06 1.30
CA ALA A 189 0.63 5.95 0.72
C ALA A 189 -0.77 5.69 1.32
N LEU A 190 -1.17 4.42 1.50
CA LEU A 190 -2.41 4.07 2.21
C LEU A 190 -2.45 4.68 3.62
N LYS A 191 -1.40 4.46 4.41
CA LYS A 191 -1.31 4.99 5.78
C LYS A 191 -1.39 6.51 5.79
N ALA A 192 -0.66 7.18 4.90
CA ALA A 192 -0.66 8.63 4.80
C ALA A 192 -2.03 9.18 4.33
N GLY A 193 -2.72 8.48 3.42
CA GLY A 193 -4.07 8.82 2.97
C GLY A 193 -5.09 8.72 4.10
N PHE A 194 -5.17 7.56 4.76
CA PHE A 194 -6.08 7.35 5.89
C PHE A 194 -5.79 8.25 7.08
N ALA A 195 -4.53 8.53 7.40
CA ALA A 195 -4.17 9.51 8.43
C ALA A 195 -4.68 10.93 8.09
N THR A 196 -4.64 11.30 6.80
CA THR A 196 -5.18 12.59 6.35
C THR A 196 -6.70 12.62 6.46
N LEU A 197 -7.40 11.54 6.08
CA LEU A 197 -8.85 11.43 6.28
C LEU A 197 -9.23 11.55 7.76
N ALA A 198 -8.54 10.80 8.63
CA ALA A 198 -8.77 10.84 10.08
C ALA A 198 -8.53 12.25 10.66
N SER A 199 -7.49 12.95 10.20
CA SER A 199 -7.22 14.33 10.60
C SER A 199 -8.26 15.34 10.10
N VAL A 200 -8.95 15.08 8.99
CA VAL A 200 -10.03 15.97 8.52
C VAL A 200 -11.33 15.68 9.26
N LEU A 201 -11.55 14.44 9.71
CA LEU A 201 -12.70 14.07 10.54
C LEU A 201 -12.68 14.71 11.94
N THR A 202 -11.55 15.21 12.44
CA THR A 202 -11.52 15.95 13.71
C THR A 202 -12.20 17.32 13.60
N ASP A 203 -12.29 17.85 12.38
CA ASP A 203 -12.94 19.13 12.09
C ASP A 203 -14.44 18.89 11.83
N PRO A 204 -15.36 19.50 12.61
CA PRO A 204 -16.80 19.21 12.53
C PRO A 204 -17.39 19.43 11.12
N GLY A 205 -18.25 18.52 10.66
CA GLY A 205 -19.00 18.67 9.41
C GLY A 205 -18.26 18.21 8.14
N ASN A 206 -17.21 17.39 8.25
CA ASN A 206 -16.48 16.83 7.11
C ASN A 206 -16.81 15.36 6.79
N ASP A 207 -17.74 14.74 7.52
CA ASP A 207 -18.04 13.31 7.41
C ASP A 207 -18.42 12.91 5.98
N LYS A 208 -19.27 13.70 5.32
CA LYS A 208 -19.74 13.43 3.95
C LYS A 208 -18.63 13.57 2.91
N THR A 209 -17.78 14.57 3.04
CA THR A 209 -16.66 14.80 2.13
C THR A 209 -15.58 13.72 2.28
N VAL A 210 -15.30 13.29 3.51
CA VAL A 210 -14.40 12.15 3.79
C VAL A 210 -15.01 10.85 3.26
N GLU A 211 -16.31 10.63 3.47
CA GLU A 211 -17.04 9.48 2.95
C GLU A 211 -16.97 9.42 1.41
N ALA A 212 -17.11 10.54 0.71
CA ALA A 212 -16.98 10.60 -0.74
C ALA A 212 -15.58 10.18 -1.23
N VAL A 213 -14.51 10.67 -0.59
CA VAL A 213 -13.13 10.28 -0.92
C VAL A 213 -12.89 8.80 -0.63
N LEU A 214 -13.37 8.31 0.51
CA LEU A 214 -13.27 6.90 0.87
C LEU A 214 -14.02 6.00 -0.12
N ASN A 215 -15.24 6.38 -0.51
CA ASN A 215 -16.04 5.63 -1.50
C ASN A 215 -15.31 5.58 -2.86
N GLY A 216 -14.68 6.67 -3.28
CA GLY A 216 -13.85 6.70 -4.48
C GLY A 216 -12.70 5.69 -4.41
N PHE A 217 -11.97 5.67 -3.29
CA PHE A 217 -10.92 4.68 -3.07
C PHE A 217 -11.45 3.23 -3.06
N LEU A 218 -12.53 2.96 -2.31
CA LEU A 218 -13.12 1.62 -2.20
C LEU A 218 -13.70 1.14 -3.53
N SER A 219 -14.20 2.04 -4.38
CA SER A 219 -14.66 1.72 -5.74
C SER A 219 -13.52 1.32 -6.69
N GLY A 220 -12.28 1.68 -6.34
CA GLY A 220 -11.09 1.25 -7.06
C GLY A 220 -10.60 -0.16 -6.69
N LEU A 221 -11.31 -0.87 -5.80
CA LEU A 221 -11.02 -2.26 -5.46
C LEU A 221 -11.94 -3.22 -6.24
N PRO A 222 -11.43 -4.36 -6.74
CA PRO A 222 -10.03 -4.81 -6.70
C PRO A 222 -9.10 -3.92 -7.53
N ALA A 223 -7.85 -3.79 -7.10
CA ALA A 223 -6.82 -3.14 -7.88
C ALA A 223 -6.50 -3.95 -9.15
N LYS A 224 -5.77 -3.33 -10.08
CA LYS A 224 -5.45 -3.96 -11.37
C LYS A 224 -4.67 -5.27 -11.19
N GLU A 225 -3.67 -5.27 -10.33
CA GLU A 225 -2.88 -6.46 -10.01
C GLU A 225 -3.47 -7.18 -8.79
N PRO A 226 -3.70 -8.50 -8.85
CA PRO A 226 -4.24 -9.27 -7.72
C PRO A 226 -3.38 -9.16 -6.45
N CYS A 227 -2.04 -9.19 -6.59
CA CYS A 227 -1.14 -9.09 -5.45
C CYS A 227 -1.14 -7.70 -4.77
N ASP A 228 -1.35 -6.63 -5.54
CA ASP A 228 -1.56 -5.29 -4.98
C ASP A 228 -2.86 -5.25 -4.18
N THR A 229 -3.93 -5.86 -4.72
CA THR A 229 -5.20 -5.99 -4.01
C THR A 229 -5.04 -6.74 -2.69
N VAL A 230 -4.30 -7.85 -2.66
CA VAL A 230 -3.99 -8.57 -1.41
C VAL A 230 -3.31 -7.65 -0.41
N THR A 231 -2.27 -6.93 -0.83
CA THR A 231 -1.53 -5.99 0.02
C THR A 231 -2.44 -4.91 0.61
N VAL A 232 -3.33 -4.33 -0.21
CA VAL A 232 -4.29 -3.32 0.24
C VAL A 232 -5.30 -3.92 1.22
N THR A 233 -5.90 -5.07 0.89
CA THR A 233 -6.91 -5.71 1.74
C THR A 233 -6.35 -6.20 3.08
N ASP A 234 -5.11 -6.68 3.11
CA ASP A 234 -4.39 -7.03 4.35
C ASP A 234 -4.19 -5.80 5.23
N TRP A 235 -3.70 -4.71 4.65
CA TRP A 235 -3.52 -3.46 5.39
C TRP A 235 -4.85 -2.92 5.94
N LEU A 236 -5.92 -2.95 5.15
CA LEU A 236 -7.26 -2.49 5.58
C LEU A 236 -7.82 -3.32 6.74
N ARG A 237 -7.58 -4.63 6.73
CA ARG A 237 -8.01 -5.58 7.78
C ARG A 237 -7.22 -5.43 9.07
N GLU A 238 -5.92 -5.17 8.99
CA GLU A 238 -5.03 -5.02 10.15
C GLU A 238 -5.14 -3.63 10.82
N ARG A 239 -5.75 -2.67 10.12
CA ARG A 239 -5.94 -1.31 10.65
C ARG A 239 -6.81 -1.35 11.91
N LYS A 240 -6.36 -0.66 12.96
CA LYS A 240 -7.16 -0.45 14.17
C LYS A 240 -8.45 0.31 13.84
N PRO A 241 -9.62 -0.16 14.33
CA PRO A 241 -10.88 0.57 14.18
C PRO A 241 -10.76 2.00 14.73
N SER A 242 -11.28 2.96 13.98
CA SER A 242 -11.32 4.37 14.38
C SER A 242 -12.70 4.83 14.86
N HIS A 243 -13.66 3.92 14.93
CA HIS A 243 -15.06 4.12 15.34
C HIS A 243 -15.76 5.23 14.57
N ASN A 244 -15.49 5.31 13.26
CA ASN A 244 -16.03 6.33 12.37
C ASN A 244 -16.22 5.77 10.95
N VAL A 245 -16.55 6.65 9.99
CA VAL A 245 -16.83 6.29 8.60
C VAL A 245 -15.71 5.49 7.90
N LEU A 246 -14.48 5.51 8.41
CA LEU A 246 -13.36 4.76 7.84
C LEU A 246 -13.46 3.24 8.06
N ASP A 247 -14.25 2.80 9.06
CA ASP A 247 -14.28 1.38 9.47
C ASP A 247 -14.93 0.45 8.46
N ARG A 248 -15.86 0.96 7.63
CA ARG A 248 -16.46 0.22 6.50
C ARG A 248 -15.46 -0.28 5.45
N SER A 249 -14.24 0.25 5.46
CA SER A 249 -13.18 -0.20 4.56
C SER A 249 -12.78 -1.66 4.84
N ALA A 250 -12.92 -2.12 6.09
CA ALA A 250 -12.69 -3.51 6.47
C ALA A 250 -13.71 -4.44 5.78
N ASP A 251 -15.00 -4.08 5.76
CA ASP A 251 -16.04 -4.88 5.10
C ASP A 251 -15.82 -5.01 3.59
N THR A 252 -15.28 -3.96 2.96
CA THR A 252 -14.90 -4.01 1.54
C THR A 252 -13.69 -4.91 1.34
N ALA A 253 -12.69 -4.83 2.23
CA ALA A 253 -11.53 -5.73 2.19
C ALA A 253 -11.94 -7.20 2.32
N THR A 254 -12.83 -7.53 3.27
CA THR A 254 -13.34 -8.89 3.47
C THR A 254 -14.03 -9.46 2.22
N ARG A 255 -14.77 -8.64 1.48
CA ARG A 255 -15.45 -9.10 0.25
C ARG A 255 -14.50 -9.26 -0.94
N THR A 256 -13.46 -8.43 -1.03
CA THR A 256 -12.55 -8.41 -2.18
C THR A 256 -11.36 -9.37 -2.01
N ALA A 257 -10.92 -9.63 -0.77
CA ALA A 257 -9.71 -10.40 -0.48
C ALA A 257 -9.70 -11.84 -1.03
N PRO A 258 -10.78 -12.66 -0.94
CA PRO A 258 -10.70 -14.06 -1.37
C PRO A 258 -10.30 -14.24 -2.84
N ALA A 259 -10.93 -13.48 -3.75
CA ALA A 259 -10.61 -13.53 -5.16
C ALA A 259 -9.18 -13.05 -5.45
N ALA A 260 -8.75 -11.98 -4.76
CA ALA A 260 -7.40 -11.44 -4.88
C ALA A 260 -6.31 -12.40 -4.38
N LEU A 261 -6.56 -13.11 -3.27
CA LEU A 261 -5.64 -14.10 -2.71
C LEU A 261 -5.40 -15.27 -3.68
N VAL A 262 -6.48 -15.77 -4.29
CA VAL A 262 -6.35 -16.81 -5.33
C VAL A 262 -5.64 -16.27 -6.56
N GLY A 263 -6.04 -15.11 -7.08
CA GLY A 263 -5.42 -14.52 -8.26
C GLY A 263 -3.91 -14.28 -8.07
N CYS A 264 -3.53 -13.68 -6.94
CA CYS A 264 -2.12 -13.47 -6.61
C CYS A 264 -1.37 -14.80 -6.44
N GLY A 265 -2.01 -15.83 -5.85
CA GLY A 265 -1.44 -17.17 -5.76
C GLY A 265 -1.24 -17.83 -7.13
N ASP A 266 -2.13 -17.60 -8.09
CA ASP A 266 -2.02 -18.10 -9.47
C ASP A 266 -0.87 -17.41 -10.22
N ASP A 267 -0.75 -16.08 -10.10
CA ASP A 267 0.32 -15.30 -10.72
C ASP A 267 1.70 -15.69 -10.17
N LEU A 268 1.84 -15.75 -8.84
CA LEU A 268 3.08 -16.19 -8.18
C LEU A 268 3.46 -17.64 -8.55
N LEU A 269 2.47 -18.51 -8.76
CA LEU A 269 2.72 -19.88 -9.22
C LEU A 269 3.25 -19.89 -10.66
N ALA A 270 2.72 -19.03 -11.53
CA ALA A 270 3.20 -18.88 -12.91
C ALA A 270 4.63 -18.32 -12.97
N ASP A 271 4.94 -17.36 -12.10
CA ASP A 271 6.27 -16.75 -11.96
C ASP A 271 7.30 -17.63 -11.24
N LYS A 272 6.89 -18.84 -10.83
CA LYS A 272 7.71 -19.82 -10.10
C LYS A 272 8.09 -19.41 -8.67
N ASP A 273 7.44 -18.39 -8.12
CA ASP A 273 7.52 -17.99 -6.72
C ASP A 273 6.62 -18.90 -5.85
N TRP A 274 6.87 -20.22 -5.90
CA TRP A 274 5.98 -21.26 -5.36
C TRP A 274 5.72 -21.14 -3.85
N GLU A 275 6.71 -20.69 -3.08
CA GLU A 275 6.57 -20.49 -1.63
C GLU A 275 5.59 -19.35 -1.31
N LYS A 276 5.72 -18.22 -2.02
CA LYS A 276 4.78 -17.10 -1.86
C LYS A 276 3.39 -17.49 -2.36
N ALA A 277 3.30 -18.20 -3.49
CA ALA A 277 2.03 -18.72 -4.01
C ALA A 277 1.31 -19.59 -2.97
N ARG A 278 2.02 -20.56 -2.38
CA ARG A 278 1.50 -21.41 -1.30
C ARG A 278 0.99 -20.59 -0.13
N THR A 279 1.74 -19.57 0.27
CA THR A 279 1.39 -18.67 1.37
C THR A 279 0.06 -17.95 1.08
N ARG A 280 -0.16 -17.44 -0.14
CA ARG A 280 -1.41 -16.76 -0.52
C ARG A 280 -2.62 -17.68 -0.54
N TYR A 281 -2.47 -18.91 -1.05
CA TYR A 281 -3.56 -19.88 -0.97
C TYR A 281 -3.87 -20.28 0.48
N GLN A 282 -2.85 -20.49 1.31
CA GLN A 282 -3.05 -20.84 2.73
C GLN A 282 -3.73 -19.70 3.48
N GLN A 283 -3.34 -18.46 3.20
CA GLN A 283 -3.96 -17.27 3.77
C GLN A 283 -5.48 -17.22 3.52
N LEU A 284 -5.94 -17.61 2.33
CA LEU A 284 -7.38 -17.73 2.06
C LEU A 284 -8.03 -18.78 2.94
N LEU A 285 -7.42 -19.96 3.08
CA LEU A 285 -7.96 -21.06 3.88
C LEU A 285 -8.03 -20.71 5.36
N ASP A 286 -7.07 -19.94 5.86
CA ASP A 286 -6.99 -19.56 7.26
C ASP A 286 -7.97 -18.42 7.60
N GLN A 287 -8.13 -17.46 6.69
CA GLN A 287 -8.92 -16.24 6.94
C GLN A 287 -10.37 -16.33 6.44
N TYR A 288 -10.63 -17.15 5.43
CA TYR A 288 -11.91 -17.28 4.75
C TYR A 288 -12.29 -18.77 4.55
N PRO A 289 -12.41 -19.57 5.62
CA PRO A 289 -12.58 -21.03 5.53
C PRO A 289 -13.89 -21.47 4.88
N ASP A 290 -14.92 -20.62 4.87
CA ASP A 290 -16.24 -20.88 4.31
C ASP A 290 -16.45 -20.30 2.90
N ASP A 291 -15.41 -19.70 2.31
CA ASP A 291 -15.49 -19.09 0.97
C ASP A 291 -15.55 -20.16 -0.14
N ALA A 292 -16.28 -19.86 -1.22
CA ALA A 292 -16.43 -20.76 -2.38
C ALA A 292 -15.09 -21.08 -3.07
N LEU A 293 -14.08 -20.22 -2.93
CA LEU A 293 -12.75 -20.40 -3.52
C LEU A 293 -11.81 -21.30 -2.71
N THR A 294 -12.22 -21.76 -1.52
CA THR A 294 -11.41 -22.64 -0.66
C THR A 294 -10.99 -23.94 -1.36
N ALA A 295 -11.86 -24.53 -2.19
CA ALA A 295 -11.52 -25.71 -2.99
C ALA A 295 -10.37 -25.42 -3.98
N LYS A 296 -10.41 -24.25 -4.65
CA LYS A 296 -9.35 -23.82 -5.56
C LYS A 296 -8.05 -23.55 -4.81
N ALA A 297 -8.11 -22.87 -3.66
CA ALA A 297 -6.95 -22.62 -2.81
C ALA A 297 -6.31 -23.91 -2.29
N ARG A 298 -7.09 -24.90 -1.84
CA ARG A 298 -6.56 -26.23 -1.46
C ARG A 298 -5.85 -26.92 -2.62
N GLY A 299 -6.41 -26.82 -3.83
CA GLY A 299 -5.78 -27.28 -5.06
C GLY A 299 -4.45 -26.57 -5.33
N GLY A 300 -4.42 -25.24 -5.16
CA GLY A 300 -3.24 -24.39 -5.23
C GLY A 300 -2.14 -24.83 -4.27
N VAL A 301 -2.45 -24.93 -2.97
CA VAL A 301 -1.52 -25.42 -1.92
C VAL A 301 -0.94 -26.79 -2.25
N LYS A 302 -1.78 -27.72 -2.70
CA LYS A 302 -1.34 -29.07 -3.09
C LYS A 302 -0.37 -28.99 -4.27
N LYS A 303 -0.73 -28.25 -5.32
CA LYS A 303 0.08 -28.11 -6.53
C LYS A 303 1.44 -27.46 -6.21
N THR A 304 1.46 -26.34 -5.48
CA THR A 304 2.70 -25.66 -5.08
C THR A 304 3.57 -26.56 -4.22
N THR A 305 2.99 -27.29 -3.27
CA THR A 305 3.75 -28.21 -2.40
C THR A 305 4.43 -29.31 -3.21
N LEU A 306 3.70 -29.93 -4.14
CA LEU A 306 4.27 -30.94 -5.04
C LEU A 306 5.39 -30.37 -5.91
N THR A 307 5.24 -29.14 -6.41
CA THR A 307 6.29 -28.48 -7.21
C THR A 307 7.54 -28.19 -6.38
N ILE A 308 7.39 -27.70 -5.15
CA ILE A 308 8.50 -27.45 -4.22
C ILE A 308 9.21 -28.75 -3.88
N GLU A 309 8.47 -29.80 -3.53
CA GLU A 309 9.05 -31.13 -3.22
C GLU A 309 9.83 -31.69 -4.41
N LEU A 310 9.26 -31.64 -5.62
CA LEU A 310 9.93 -32.13 -6.83
C LEU A 310 11.20 -31.32 -7.14
N ALA A 311 11.16 -30.00 -6.97
CA ALA A 311 12.32 -29.14 -7.18
C ALA A 311 13.45 -29.44 -6.18
N ASN A 312 13.10 -29.67 -4.90
CA ASN A 312 14.05 -30.06 -3.88
C ASN A 312 14.72 -31.40 -4.20
N VAL A 313 13.91 -32.43 -4.51
CA VAL A 313 14.42 -33.74 -4.92
C VAL A 313 15.34 -33.62 -6.13
N ARG A 314 14.93 -32.92 -7.18
CA ARG A 314 15.78 -32.70 -8.36
C ARG A 314 17.08 -32.00 -8.00
N SER A 315 17.08 -31.07 -7.04
CA SER A 315 18.29 -30.40 -6.59
C SER A 315 19.24 -31.35 -5.88
N LEU A 316 18.74 -32.20 -4.98
CA LEU A 316 19.53 -33.19 -4.25
C LEU A 316 20.08 -34.30 -5.17
N LEU A 317 19.39 -34.57 -6.27
CA LEU A 317 19.79 -35.54 -7.30
C LEU A 317 20.71 -34.93 -8.37
N LYS A 318 21.03 -33.63 -8.30
CA LYS A 318 22.00 -33.03 -9.21
C LYS A 318 23.38 -33.63 -8.97
N GLY A 319 24.10 -33.83 -10.07
CA GLY A 319 25.44 -34.39 -10.05
C GLY A 319 25.60 -35.40 -11.16
N SER A 320 26.75 -36.06 -11.16
CA SER A 320 27.00 -37.17 -12.08
C SER A 320 26.35 -38.44 -11.54
N THR A 321 25.94 -39.35 -12.42
CA THR A 321 25.47 -40.69 -12.01
C THR A 321 26.59 -41.60 -11.53
N TYR A 322 27.87 -41.18 -11.64
CA TYR A 322 29.05 -41.93 -11.22
C TYR A 322 29.32 -41.83 -9.71
N LEU A 323 28.73 -40.83 -9.06
CA LEU A 323 28.88 -40.61 -7.62
C LEU A 323 27.50 -40.67 -6.99
N GLU A 324 27.47 -41.00 -5.71
CA GLU A 324 26.24 -40.88 -4.94
C GLU A 324 25.85 -39.39 -4.83
N PRO A 325 24.61 -39.02 -5.24
CA PRO A 325 24.11 -37.67 -5.03
C PRO A 325 23.82 -37.41 -3.55
N GLU A 326 23.73 -36.14 -3.16
CA GLU A 326 23.38 -35.72 -1.79
C GLU A 326 22.06 -36.36 -1.29
N TYR A 327 21.15 -36.68 -2.21
CA TYR A 327 19.93 -37.43 -1.91
C TYR A 327 20.20 -38.76 -1.19
N CYS A 328 21.29 -39.47 -1.50
CA CYS A 328 21.59 -40.77 -0.91
C CYS A 328 21.92 -40.70 0.58
N ASP A 329 22.46 -39.56 1.03
CA ASP A 329 22.72 -39.25 2.43
C ASP A 329 21.50 -38.63 3.12
N THR A 330 20.83 -37.70 2.43
CA THR A 330 19.71 -36.93 2.97
C THR A 330 18.48 -37.06 2.07
N PRO A 331 17.77 -38.20 2.10
CA PRO A 331 16.66 -38.46 1.19
C PRO A 331 15.50 -37.51 1.46
N ALA A 332 14.97 -36.93 0.39
CA ALA A 332 13.78 -36.07 0.44
C ALA A 332 12.57 -36.75 -0.17
N LYS A 333 11.39 -36.47 0.38
CA LYS A 333 10.13 -36.98 -0.18
C LYS A 333 9.66 -36.14 -1.37
N TYR A 334 9.00 -36.81 -2.32
CA TYR A 334 8.14 -36.21 -3.32
C TYR A 334 6.79 -36.93 -3.32
N SER A 335 5.82 -36.36 -2.61
CA SER A 335 4.52 -37.01 -2.35
C SER A 335 3.66 -37.25 -3.59
N GLY A 336 4.02 -36.65 -4.73
CA GLY A 336 3.41 -36.85 -6.04
C GLY A 336 3.89 -38.10 -6.78
N ALA A 337 4.96 -38.75 -6.33
CA ALA A 337 5.42 -40.02 -6.89
C ALA A 337 4.38 -41.14 -6.71
N ALA A 338 4.37 -42.09 -7.64
CA ALA A 338 3.57 -43.31 -7.48
C ALA A 338 4.05 -44.11 -6.26
N PRO A 339 3.14 -44.77 -5.52
CA PRO A 339 3.51 -45.55 -4.33
C PRO A 339 4.35 -46.77 -4.72
N TYR A 340 5.30 -47.14 -3.85
CA TYR A 340 6.02 -48.40 -3.98
C TYR A 340 5.09 -49.59 -3.76
N GLY A 341 4.93 -50.45 -4.76
CA GLY A 341 3.89 -51.48 -4.73
C GLY A 341 4.07 -52.58 -5.77
N LYS A 342 2.97 -53.31 -6.03
CA LYS A 342 2.97 -54.45 -6.96
C LYS A 342 3.35 -54.01 -8.38
N GLY A 343 4.16 -54.84 -9.04
CA GLY A 343 4.62 -54.59 -10.41
C GLY A 343 5.97 -53.87 -10.46
N THR A 344 6.26 -53.21 -11.59
CA THR A 344 7.56 -52.58 -11.85
C THR A 344 7.62 -51.17 -11.29
N ASN A 345 8.48 -50.98 -10.28
CA ASN A 345 8.71 -49.70 -9.62
C ASN A 345 9.91 -49.00 -10.26
N ARG A 346 9.64 -48.14 -11.25
CA ARG A 346 10.71 -47.42 -11.98
C ARG A 346 11.61 -46.66 -11.02
N ALA A 347 12.91 -46.78 -11.21
CA ALA A 347 13.90 -46.25 -10.30
C ALA A 347 14.90 -45.33 -11.01
N LEU A 348 15.45 -44.37 -10.26
CA LEU A 348 16.69 -43.70 -10.61
C LEU A 348 17.85 -44.45 -9.95
N PHE A 349 18.95 -44.65 -10.69
CA PHE A 349 20.12 -45.39 -10.22
C PHE A 349 21.33 -44.47 -10.18
N TYR A 350 22.04 -44.48 -9.05
CA TYR A 350 23.22 -43.65 -8.79
C TYR A 350 24.35 -44.47 -8.14
N GLY A 351 25.58 -43.94 -8.26
CA GLY A 351 26.81 -44.51 -7.69
C GLY A 351 27.45 -45.59 -8.56
N ASN A 352 26.67 -46.51 -9.13
CA ASN A 352 27.22 -47.55 -10.01
C ASN A 352 26.62 -47.54 -11.43
N LYS A 353 27.23 -46.76 -12.33
CA LYS A 353 26.75 -46.61 -13.73
C LYS A 353 26.91 -47.88 -14.55
N TYR A 354 28.00 -48.62 -14.36
CA TYR A 354 28.34 -49.79 -15.19
C TYR A 354 27.20 -50.82 -15.18
N TYR A 355 26.77 -51.27 -13.99
CA TYR A 355 25.68 -52.24 -13.88
C TYR A 355 24.31 -51.61 -14.16
N ALA A 356 24.09 -50.33 -13.80
CA ALA A 356 22.83 -49.64 -14.08
C ALA A 356 22.54 -49.49 -15.58
N ASP A 357 23.57 -49.33 -16.42
CA ASP A 357 23.42 -49.24 -17.87
C ASP A 357 22.99 -50.57 -18.50
N LEU A 358 23.30 -51.71 -17.85
CA LEU A 358 22.87 -53.04 -18.28
C LEU A 358 21.42 -53.37 -17.91
N LEU A 359 20.78 -52.57 -17.05
CA LEU A 359 19.40 -52.77 -16.63
C LEU A 359 18.38 -52.39 -17.73
N PRO A 360 17.21 -53.06 -17.75
CA PRO A 360 16.15 -52.76 -18.70
C PRO A 360 15.66 -51.30 -18.60
N ALA A 361 15.31 -50.70 -19.74
CA ALA A 361 14.87 -49.30 -19.78
C ALA A 361 13.54 -49.10 -19.05
N GLU A 362 12.66 -50.10 -19.05
CA GLU A 362 11.38 -50.10 -18.36
C GLU A 362 11.52 -50.05 -16.83
N TRP A 363 12.69 -50.39 -16.27
CA TRP A 363 12.98 -50.28 -14.84
C TRP A 363 13.56 -48.91 -14.47
N LYS A 364 14.01 -48.14 -15.46
CA LYS A 364 14.70 -46.88 -15.24
C LYS A 364 13.74 -45.70 -15.43
N ALA A 365 13.80 -44.73 -14.53
CA ALA A 365 13.22 -43.41 -14.73
C ALA A 365 14.29 -42.46 -15.29
N THR A 366 13.86 -41.44 -16.03
CA THR A 366 14.74 -40.38 -16.54
C THR A 366 14.69 -39.11 -15.70
N ASP A 367 13.69 -38.99 -14.83
CA ASP A 367 13.47 -37.84 -13.96
C ASP A 367 12.67 -38.26 -12.73
N ALA A 368 12.86 -37.53 -11.63
CA ALA A 368 12.18 -37.78 -10.35
C ALA A 368 10.64 -37.75 -10.46
N ALA A 369 10.06 -36.99 -11.40
CA ALA A 369 8.61 -36.97 -11.61
C ALA A 369 8.04 -38.32 -12.09
N HIS A 370 8.89 -39.18 -12.65
CA HIS A 370 8.49 -40.49 -13.22
C HIS A 370 9.08 -41.67 -12.44
N ALA A 371 9.74 -41.41 -11.31
CA ALA A 371 10.36 -42.41 -10.47
C ALA A 371 9.45 -42.80 -9.29
N VAL A 372 9.55 -44.06 -8.89
CA VAL A 372 8.99 -44.60 -7.65
C VAL A 372 10.10 -44.75 -6.60
N LEU A 373 11.30 -45.13 -7.04
CA LEU A 373 12.44 -45.43 -6.19
C LEU A 373 13.67 -44.60 -6.58
N VAL A 374 14.54 -44.37 -5.61
CA VAL A 374 15.93 -43.95 -5.83
C VAL A 374 16.83 -45.06 -5.26
N VAL A 375 17.69 -45.59 -6.11
CA VAL A 375 18.64 -46.66 -5.80
C VAL A 375 20.04 -46.05 -5.76
N CYS A 376 20.62 -46.02 -4.57
CA CYS A 376 21.99 -45.60 -4.30
C CYS A 376 22.84 -46.86 -4.17
N ALA A 377 23.83 -47.01 -5.04
CA ALA A 377 24.68 -48.18 -5.10
C ALA A 377 26.13 -47.77 -4.84
N ASP A 378 26.76 -48.43 -3.87
CA ASP A 378 28.18 -48.26 -3.60
C ASP A 378 29.04 -49.00 -4.63
N ASP A 379 30.36 -48.88 -4.49
CA ASP A 379 31.34 -49.66 -5.25
C ASP A 379 31.11 -51.17 -5.04
N ASP A 380 31.43 -51.96 -6.06
CA ASP A 380 31.34 -53.40 -5.96
C ASP A 380 32.48 -54.01 -5.13
N GLU A 381 32.14 -55.09 -4.43
CA GLU A 381 33.01 -55.85 -3.53
C GLU A 381 32.98 -57.33 -3.89
N ASP A 382 33.94 -58.09 -3.36
CA ASP A 382 33.91 -59.55 -3.44
C ASP A 382 32.76 -60.12 -2.60
N GLY A 383 31.81 -60.75 -3.29
CA GLY A 383 30.66 -61.41 -2.69
C GLY A 383 30.92 -62.85 -2.29
N THR A 384 29.85 -63.65 -2.30
CA THR A 384 29.93 -65.07 -1.97
C THR A 384 30.82 -65.82 -2.96
N ALA A 385 31.74 -66.64 -2.45
CA ALA A 385 32.57 -67.51 -3.24
C ALA A 385 31.71 -68.49 -4.07
N VAL A 386 32.01 -68.57 -5.36
CA VAL A 386 31.35 -69.45 -6.33
C VAL A 386 32.15 -70.72 -6.52
N ARG A 387 33.44 -70.59 -6.87
CA ARG A 387 34.30 -71.74 -7.19
C ARG A 387 35.77 -71.34 -7.12
N THR A 388 36.61 -72.25 -6.64
CA THR A 388 38.07 -72.10 -6.68
C THR A 388 38.64 -72.99 -7.78
N CYS A 389 39.51 -72.45 -8.63
CA CYS A 389 40.14 -73.17 -9.73
C CYS A 389 41.67 -72.99 -9.74
N PRO A 390 42.42 -74.05 -10.07
CA PRO A 390 43.87 -73.96 -10.21
C PRO A 390 44.24 -73.37 -11.59
N TYR A 391 45.19 -72.45 -11.60
CA TYR A 391 45.80 -71.91 -12.82
C TYR A 391 47.30 -72.12 -12.81
N GLU A 392 47.81 -72.67 -13.90
CA GLU A 392 49.24 -72.79 -14.14
C GLU A 392 49.78 -71.47 -14.69
N ASN A 393 50.88 -70.97 -14.11
CA ASN A 393 51.60 -69.85 -14.69
C ASN A 393 52.73 -70.37 -15.59
N LYS A 394 53.12 -69.58 -16.59
CA LYS A 394 54.20 -69.96 -17.52
C LYS A 394 55.58 -70.03 -16.85
N THR A 395 55.75 -69.33 -15.73
CA THR A 395 57.03 -69.20 -15.01
C THR A 395 57.28 -70.36 -14.02
N PHE A 396 56.24 -70.91 -13.39
CA PHE A 396 56.32 -71.96 -12.37
C PHE A 396 55.21 -73.01 -12.56
N PRO A 397 55.21 -73.77 -13.67
CA PRO A 397 54.11 -74.67 -14.03
C PRO A 397 53.83 -75.76 -12.98
N GLN A 398 54.82 -76.17 -12.19
CA GLN A 398 54.67 -77.16 -11.11
C GLN A 398 53.93 -76.66 -9.85
N PHE A 399 53.60 -75.37 -9.74
CA PHE A 399 52.92 -74.80 -8.58
C PHE A 399 51.69 -73.98 -9.00
N PRO A 400 50.55 -74.63 -9.32
CA PRO A 400 49.36 -73.93 -9.77
C PRO A 400 48.83 -72.99 -8.66
N ARG A 401 48.53 -71.75 -9.03
CA ARG A 401 47.87 -70.77 -8.17
C ARG A 401 46.39 -71.12 -8.08
N LYS A 402 45.86 -71.22 -6.85
CA LYS A 402 44.42 -71.36 -6.63
C LYS A 402 43.78 -69.98 -6.64
N VAL A 403 42.83 -69.78 -7.55
CA VAL A 403 42.08 -68.54 -7.68
C VAL A 403 40.62 -68.81 -7.34
N THR A 404 40.06 -68.06 -6.40
CA THR A 404 38.66 -68.14 -5.99
C THR A 404 37.84 -67.10 -6.75
N PHE A 405 36.79 -67.54 -7.43
CA PHE A 405 35.84 -66.68 -8.10
C PHE A 405 34.72 -66.32 -7.13
N HIS A 406 34.47 -65.02 -6.96
CA HIS A 406 33.43 -64.45 -6.11
C HIS A 406 32.31 -63.87 -6.97
N LYS A 407 31.08 -63.94 -6.47
CA LYS A 407 30.00 -63.11 -7.03
C LYS A 407 30.36 -61.64 -6.87
N ILE A 408 29.91 -60.79 -7.79
CA ILE A 408 30.02 -59.34 -7.63
C ILE A 408 28.97 -58.93 -6.59
N ALA A 409 29.38 -58.31 -5.49
CA ALA A 409 28.48 -57.82 -4.45
C ALA A 409 28.41 -56.29 -4.47
N ILE A 410 27.20 -55.74 -4.64
CA ILE A 410 26.97 -54.29 -4.66
C ILE A 410 26.11 -53.92 -3.46
N PRO A 411 26.63 -53.21 -2.45
CA PRO A 411 25.80 -52.62 -1.40
C PRO A 411 24.83 -51.61 -2.02
N VAL A 412 23.53 -51.74 -1.71
CA VAL A 412 22.50 -50.83 -2.21
C VAL A 412 21.57 -50.36 -1.11
N LYS A 413 21.26 -49.06 -1.14
CA LYS A 413 20.18 -48.42 -0.38
C LYS A 413 19.09 -47.99 -1.35
N VAL A 414 17.86 -48.39 -1.07
CA VAL A 414 16.70 -48.08 -1.90
C VAL A 414 15.70 -47.27 -1.12
N TYR A 415 15.39 -46.08 -1.60
CA TYR A 415 14.45 -45.15 -0.99
C TYR A 415 13.16 -45.07 -1.82
N GLU A 416 12.00 -45.18 -1.17
CA GLU A 416 10.72 -44.84 -1.80
C GLU A 416 10.63 -43.31 -1.95
N LEU A 417 10.53 -42.85 -3.18
CA LEU A 417 10.53 -41.42 -3.48
C LEU A 417 9.30 -40.71 -2.88
N ARG A 418 8.14 -41.39 -2.85
CA ARG A 418 6.89 -40.82 -2.32
C ARG A 418 7.00 -40.39 -0.86
N THR A 419 7.72 -41.17 -0.06
CA THR A 419 7.80 -41.00 1.39
C THR A 419 9.18 -40.53 1.86
N GLY A 420 10.21 -40.67 1.03
CA GLY A 420 11.60 -40.46 1.38
C GLY A 420 12.18 -41.56 2.29
N LYS A 421 11.46 -42.67 2.50
CA LYS A 421 11.86 -43.71 3.45
C LYS A 421 12.68 -44.80 2.77
N LEU A 422 13.66 -45.32 3.50
CA LEU A 422 14.42 -46.51 3.12
C LEU A 422 13.49 -47.73 3.09
N VAL A 423 13.42 -48.40 1.95
CA VAL A 423 12.60 -49.60 1.73
C VAL A 423 13.43 -50.87 1.54
N ALA A 424 14.71 -50.74 1.20
CA ALA A 424 15.66 -51.85 1.20
C ALA A 424 17.08 -51.34 1.47
N ASP A 425 17.82 -52.11 2.25
CA ASP A 425 19.25 -51.95 2.49
C ASP A 425 19.86 -53.36 2.48
N ARG A 426 20.62 -53.68 1.43
CA ARG A 426 21.17 -55.03 1.23
C ARG A 426 22.29 -55.04 0.20
N LYS A 427 23.05 -56.13 0.16
CA LYS A 427 23.99 -56.41 -0.93
C LYS A 427 23.31 -57.18 -2.05
N VAL A 428 23.27 -56.61 -3.26
CA VAL A 428 22.90 -57.33 -4.49
C VAL A 428 24.07 -58.21 -4.88
N GLN A 429 23.83 -59.50 -5.10
CA GLN A 429 24.86 -60.42 -5.56
C GLN A 429 24.60 -60.85 -7.00
N ILE A 430 25.52 -60.49 -7.89
CA ILE A 430 25.47 -60.82 -9.31
C ILE A 430 26.31 -62.07 -9.52
N GLY A 431 25.67 -63.09 -10.08
CA GLY A 431 26.35 -64.31 -10.52
C GLY A 431 27.03 -64.11 -11.88
N GLY A 432 27.71 -65.15 -12.34
CA GLY A 432 28.37 -65.11 -13.64
C GLY A 432 29.17 -66.37 -13.91
N ALA A 433 29.85 -66.37 -15.04
CA ALA A 433 30.78 -67.42 -15.41
C ALA A 433 32.00 -67.40 -14.47
N SER A 434 32.51 -68.58 -14.13
CA SER A 434 33.70 -68.77 -13.30
C SER A 434 34.61 -69.80 -13.94
N CYS A 435 35.90 -69.73 -13.61
CA CYS A 435 36.91 -70.66 -14.10
C CYS A 435 37.04 -70.75 -15.63
N PRO A 436 37.30 -69.63 -16.33
CA PRO A 436 37.66 -69.69 -17.74
C PRO A 436 38.92 -70.55 -17.95
N GLU A 437 39.08 -71.09 -19.16
CA GLU A 437 40.27 -71.86 -19.53
C GLU A 437 41.55 -71.01 -19.44
N VAL A 438 41.44 -69.72 -19.78
CA VAL A 438 42.51 -68.73 -19.68
C VAL A 438 42.04 -67.60 -18.77
N LEU A 439 42.83 -67.29 -17.73
CA LEU A 439 42.60 -66.15 -16.85
C LEU A 439 43.50 -64.99 -17.26
N GLU A 440 42.89 -63.94 -17.78
CA GLU A 440 43.56 -62.66 -18.03
C GLU A 440 43.57 -61.84 -16.74
N TYR A 441 44.73 -61.28 -16.37
CA TYR A 441 44.89 -60.40 -15.22
C TYR A 441 45.96 -59.35 -15.50
N GLU A 442 45.80 -58.19 -14.88
CA GLU A 442 46.77 -57.09 -15.00
C GLU A 442 47.88 -57.23 -13.94
N THR A 443 49.12 -56.95 -14.35
CA THR A 443 50.29 -56.95 -13.46
C THR A 443 50.84 -55.54 -13.35
N TYR A 444 50.88 -55.01 -12.13
CA TYR A 444 51.40 -53.67 -11.83
C TYR A 444 52.80 -53.78 -11.21
N GLY A 445 53.80 -54.11 -12.03
CA GLY A 445 55.20 -54.23 -11.59
C GLY A 445 56.11 -54.90 -12.62
N PRO A 446 57.45 -54.88 -12.41
CA PRO A 446 58.41 -55.51 -13.33
C PRO A 446 58.40 -57.04 -13.28
N THR A 447 57.72 -57.64 -12.31
CA THR A 447 57.70 -59.09 -12.07
C THR A 447 56.26 -59.59 -11.98
N ASP A 448 55.94 -60.59 -12.80
CA ASP A 448 54.65 -61.30 -12.75
C ASP A 448 54.65 -62.34 -11.62
N LEU A 449 53.83 -62.11 -10.59
CA LEU A 449 53.71 -62.96 -9.41
C LEU A 449 52.59 -64.02 -9.51
N GLY A 450 51.93 -64.09 -10.67
CA GLY A 450 50.74 -64.90 -10.92
C GLY A 450 49.44 -64.12 -10.72
N PRO A 451 48.29 -64.73 -11.08
CA PRO A 451 46.99 -64.10 -10.94
C PRO A 451 46.66 -63.80 -9.47
N PRO A 452 45.80 -62.81 -9.20
CA PRO A 452 45.27 -62.56 -7.87
C PRO A 452 44.56 -63.81 -7.31
N SER A 453 44.62 -64.00 -5.99
CA SER A 453 44.00 -65.15 -5.31
C SER A 453 42.47 -65.13 -5.37
N ASP A 454 41.88 -63.96 -5.56
CA ASP A 454 40.45 -63.73 -5.55
C ASP A 454 40.11 -62.84 -6.75
N VAL A 455 39.07 -63.21 -7.49
CA VAL A 455 38.58 -62.50 -8.67
C VAL A 455 37.05 -62.54 -8.69
N GLN A 456 36.43 -61.53 -9.29
CA GLN A 456 35.00 -61.55 -9.53
C GLN A 456 34.65 -62.44 -10.74
N VAL A 457 33.43 -62.99 -10.74
CA VAL A 457 32.84 -63.69 -11.88
C VAL A 457 32.62 -62.74 -13.07
N THR A 458 32.59 -63.30 -14.28
CA THR A 458 32.19 -62.55 -15.48
C THR A 458 30.67 -62.62 -15.65
N GLU A 459 30.00 -61.49 -15.47
CA GLU A 459 28.55 -61.36 -15.51
C GLU A 459 27.97 -61.27 -16.93
N SER A 460 26.72 -61.70 -17.10
CA SER A 460 25.89 -61.39 -18.26
C SER A 460 24.80 -60.37 -17.93
N LYS A 461 24.19 -59.75 -18.96
CA LYS A 461 23.01 -58.88 -18.76
C LYS A 461 21.86 -59.58 -18.04
N ALA A 462 21.72 -60.90 -18.24
CA ALA A 462 20.70 -61.69 -17.56
C ALA A 462 21.00 -61.81 -16.07
N ASP A 463 22.26 -62.05 -15.70
CA ASP A 463 22.69 -62.15 -14.30
C ASP A 463 22.46 -60.83 -13.55
N VAL A 464 22.83 -59.70 -14.16
CA VAL A 464 22.61 -58.35 -13.60
C VAL A 464 21.12 -58.10 -13.41
N ARG A 465 20.30 -58.34 -14.45
CA ARG A 465 18.85 -58.16 -14.37
C ARG A 465 18.23 -59.02 -13.27
N ASP A 466 18.65 -60.28 -13.16
CA ASP A 466 18.05 -61.23 -12.23
C ASP A 466 18.43 -60.89 -10.78
N ALA A 467 19.64 -60.38 -10.55
CA ALA A 467 20.09 -59.89 -9.25
C ALA A 467 19.34 -58.63 -8.78
N PHE A 468 19.08 -57.67 -9.69
CA PHE A 468 18.36 -56.42 -9.36
C PHE A 468 16.82 -56.57 -9.35
N ARG A 469 16.28 -57.60 -10.00
CA ARG A 469 14.82 -57.85 -10.11
C ARG A 469 14.05 -57.71 -8.79
N PRO A 470 14.51 -58.26 -7.66
CA PRO A 470 13.75 -58.22 -6.41
C PRO A 470 13.78 -56.84 -5.73
N LEU A 471 14.53 -55.86 -6.25
CA LEU A 471 14.47 -54.46 -5.79
C LEU A 471 13.38 -53.68 -6.52
N ILE A 472 13.15 -54.02 -7.79
CA ILE A 472 12.31 -53.25 -8.71
C ILE A 472 10.90 -53.83 -8.83
N ASN A 473 10.80 -55.16 -8.84
CA ASN A 473 9.53 -55.87 -8.98
C ASN A 473 9.09 -56.45 -7.65
N ARG A 474 7.86 -56.12 -7.24
CA ARG A 474 7.23 -56.61 -6.01
C ARG A 474 5.90 -57.31 -6.27
#